data_AF-A0A969M741-F1
#
_entry.id   AF-A0A969M741-F1
#
_cell.length_a   1.000
_cell.length_b   1.000
_cell.length_c   1.000
_cell.angle_alpha   90.00
_cell.angle_beta   90.00
_cell.angle_gamma   90.00
#
_symmetry.space_group_name_H-M   'P 1'
#
loop_
_entity.id
_entity.type
_entity.pdbx_description
1 polymer ?
#
loop_
_entity_poly.entity_id
_entity_poly.type
_entity_poly.pdbx_seq_one_letter_code
_entity_poly.pdbx_strand_id
1 'polypeptide(L)'
;MTIAGSAPILATTQTDTVHNADGSTTTTSITTSPGATAGSTLTRNQTVINSSADGRVTNVTWDLDGDGLTDASESAVVDASGAKAVTDTYYQPDGVTVSSTVTKTTTANGRMTTVSRTIAASPASNTTETTLWSADGSGSYSWTEKDASGNILVYANHTIDQNGIDYIDLWVHGTEVNYRISVDQEARDLAQVSSIYATLLGRTMTPSETQTWLKYYTTSGLDLVHLATDLLNSTEFWQDFGIAFRRDYRNPNLPDPWTFLNAVYENAFGRLPSINEENTFFERYRGSHALPLANFVVEIAQVANPAGWRTLVSTFKQ
;
A
#
# COMPACT_ATOMS: atom_id res chain seq x y z
N MET A 1 -24.68 -17.55 -33.64
CA MET A 1 -24.86 -17.34 -32.19
C MET A 1 -23.71 -16.45 -31.76
N THR A 2 -23.91 -15.15 -31.92
CA THR A 2 -22.88 -14.14 -31.66
C THR A 2 -23.14 -13.65 -30.25
N ILE A 3 -22.25 -13.97 -29.31
CA ILE A 3 -22.30 -13.43 -27.96
C ILE A 3 -21.90 -11.97 -28.10
N ALA A 4 -22.88 -11.08 -28.01
CA ALA A 4 -22.65 -9.64 -27.97
C ALA A 4 -21.74 -9.34 -26.78
N GLY A 5 -20.66 -8.61 -27.05
CA GLY A 5 -19.74 -8.13 -26.04
C GLY A 5 -20.50 -7.39 -24.94
N SER A 6 -20.07 -7.61 -23.70
CA SER A 6 -20.45 -6.81 -22.56
C SER A 6 -20.12 -5.36 -22.89
N ALA A 7 -21.14 -4.57 -23.24
CA ALA A 7 -20.98 -3.13 -23.34
C ALA A 7 -20.45 -2.62 -22.00
N PRO A 8 -19.46 -1.72 -21.97
CA PRO A 8 -19.04 -1.11 -20.71
C PRO A 8 -20.28 -0.51 -20.05
N ILE A 9 -20.51 -0.86 -18.80
CA ILE A 9 -21.59 -0.27 -18.00
C ILE A 9 -21.24 1.22 -17.92
N LEU A 10 -22.03 2.07 -18.58
CA LEU A 10 -21.77 3.50 -18.59
C LEU A 10 -22.01 4.05 -17.17
N ALA A 11 -20.93 4.30 -16.44
CA ALA A 11 -20.99 5.01 -15.17
C ALA A 11 -20.96 6.52 -15.43
N THR A 12 -21.72 7.28 -14.65
CA THR A 12 -21.75 8.75 -14.68
C THR A 12 -21.43 9.28 -13.29
N THR A 13 -20.47 10.20 -13.20
CA THR A 13 -20.14 10.89 -11.96
C THR A 13 -20.68 12.32 -12.02
N GLN A 14 -21.42 12.70 -10.99
CA GLN A 14 -21.86 14.07 -10.77
C GLN A 14 -21.17 14.62 -9.52
N THR A 15 -20.73 15.86 -9.59
CA THR A 15 -20.10 16.56 -8.45
C THR A 15 -20.80 17.90 -8.25
N ASP A 16 -21.34 18.10 -7.05
CA ASP A 16 -22.02 19.33 -6.63
C ASP A 16 -21.24 19.96 -5.47
N THR A 17 -21.12 21.28 -5.45
CA THR A 17 -20.50 22.03 -4.35
C THR A 17 -21.46 23.06 -3.80
N VAL A 18 -21.66 23.03 -2.49
CA VAL A 18 -22.46 23.97 -1.72
C VAL A 18 -21.52 24.88 -0.93
N HIS A 19 -21.74 26.20 -1.04
CA HIS A 19 -21.10 27.20 -0.21
C HIS A 19 -22.04 27.55 0.95
N ASN A 20 -21.61 27.25 2.18
CA ASN A 20 -22.43 27.40 3.38
C ASN A 20 -22.38 28.84 3.91
N ALA A 21 -23.38 29.22 4.71
CA ALA A 21 -23.49 30.58 5.26
C ALA A 21 -22.36 30.95 6.24
N ASP A 22 -21.73 29.95 6.85
CA ASP A 22 -20.57 30.11 7.75
C ASP A 22 -19.23 30.24 6.98
N GLY A 23 -19.27 30.21 5.65
CA GLY A 23 -18.10 30.28 4.79
C GLY A 23 -17.43 28.92 4.51
N SER A 24 -17.90 27.84 5.13
CA SER A 24 -17.45 26.47 4.79
C SER A 24 -17.99 26.02 3.43
N THR A 25 -17.42 24.94 2.89
CA THR A 25 -17.90 24.32 1.65
C THR A 25 -18.14 22.83 1.85
N THR A 26 -19.21 22.34 1.24
CA THR A 26 -19.52 20.90 1.14
C THR A 26 -19.54 20.50 -0.32
N THR A 27 -18.64 19.60 -0.72
CA THR A 27 -18.60 19.02 -2.07
C THR A 27 -19.03 17.56 -2.00
N THR A 28 -20.04 17.20 -2.77
CA THR A 28 -20.55 15.83 -2.86
C THR A 28 -20.35 15.32 -4.27
N SER A 29 -19.69 14.17 -4.40
CA SER A 29 -19.49 13.47 -5.67
C SER A 29 -20.16 12.11 -5.62
N ILE A 30 -21.04 11.80 -6.57
CA ILE A 30 -21.78 10.54 -6.64
C ILE A 30 -21.52 9.92 -8.01
N THR A 31 -21.04 8.67 -8.02
CA THR A 31 -20.97 7.87 -9.24
C THR A 31 -22.17 6.94 -9.31
N THR A 32 -22.91 6.99 -10.41
CA THR A 32 -24.07 6.14 -10.65
C THR A 32 -23.92 5.33 -11.94
N SER A 33 -24.71 4.28 -12.08
CA SER A 33 -24.84 3.52 -13.32
C SER A 33 -26.29 3.08 -13.53
N PRO A 34 -26.70 2.65 -14.73
CA PRO A 34 -28.04 2.11 -14.95
C PRO A 34 -28.33 0.91 -14.04
N GLY A 35 -29.52 0.91 -13.44
CA GLY A 35 -30.02 -0.20 -12.63
C GLY A 35 -30.72 -1.28 -13.45
N ALA A 36 -31.23 -2.30 -12.75
CA ALA A 36 -31.83 -3.48 -13.38
C ALA A 36 -33.14 -3.18 -14.14
N THR A 37 -33.82 -2.08 -13.80
CA THR A 37 -35.05 -1.64 -14.48
C THR A 37 -34.76 -0.40 -15.31
N ALA A 38 -35.40 -0.28 -16.48
CA ALA A 38 -35.25 0.89 -17.34
C ALA A 38 -35.57 2.19 -16.57
N GLY A 39 -34.63 3.15 -16.59
CA GLY A 39 -34.75 4.43 -15.88
C GLY A 39 -34.33 4.40 -14.40
N SER A 40 -34.02 3.22 -13.83
CA SER A 40 -33.42 3.14 -12.50
C SER A 40 -31.92 3.44 -12.55
N THR A 41 -31.40 4.05 -11.48
CA THR A 41 -29.96 4.27 -11.27
C THR A 41 -29.52 3.52 -10.02
N LEU A 42 -28.29 3.01 -10.05
CA LEU A 42 -27.59 2.42 -8.91
C LEU A 42 -26.41 3.32 -8.58
N THR A 43 -26.32 3.74 -7.33
CA THR A 43 -25.10 4.33 -6.79
C THR A 43 -24.00 3.27 -6.79
N ARG A 44 -22.80 3.68 -7.18
CA ARG A 44 -21.59 2.86 -7.16
C ARG A 44 -20.65 3.28 -6.05
N ASN A 45 -20.62 4.58 -5.77
CA ASN A 45 -19.90 5.18 -4.67
C ASN A 45 -20.39 6.62 -4.47
N GLN A 46 -20.10 7.15 -3.30
CA GLN A 46 -20.26 8.54 -2.95
C GLN A 46 -19.05 9.03 -2.16
N THR A 47 -18.65 10.28 -2.39
CA THR A 47 -17.65 10.98 -1.60
C THR A 47 -18.22 12.32 -1.16
N VAL A 48 -18.12 12.64 0.13
CA VAL A 48 -18.53 13.93 0.68
C VAL A 48 -17.30 14.59 1.33
N ILE A 49 -17.01 15.82 0.93
CA ILE A 49 -15.88 16.62 1.44
C ILE A 49 -16.45 17.87 2.09
N ASN A 50 -16.13 18.06 3.37
CA ASN A 50 -16.47 19.26 4.12
C ASN A 50 -15.19 20.02 4.47
N SER A 51 -15.06 21.24 3.96
CA SER A 51 -13.91 22.12 4.20
C SER A 51 -14.36 23.33 5.01
N SER A 52 -13.68 23.57 6.13
CA SER A 52 -13.89 24.74 6.99
C SER A 52 -13.59 26.07 6.27
N ALA A 53 -14.23 27.15 6.73
CA ALA A 53 -14.08 28.49 6.16
C ALA A 53 -12.64 29.03 6.21
N ASP A 54 -11.86 28.64 7.22
CA ASP A 54 -10.46 29.04 7.37
C ASP A 54 -9.48 28.07 6.67
N GLY A 55 -10.00 27.01 6.03
CA GLY A 55 -9.22 26.00 5.32
C GLY A 55 -8.34 25.12 6.22
N ARG A 56 -8.53 25.15 7.55
CA ARG A 56 -7.69 24.40 8.50
C ARG A 56 -8.19 23.00 8.79
N VAL A 57 -9.49 22.78 8.62
CA VAL A 57 -10.14 21.48 8.83
C VAL A 57 -10.80 21.03 7.55
N THR A 58 -10.51 19.79 7.15
CA THR A 58 -11.19 19.08 6.07
C THR A 58 -11.63 17.73 6.60
N ASN A 59 -12.90 17.37 6.37
CA ASN A 59 -13.41 16.03 6.65
C ASN A 59 -13.93 15.40 5.37
N VAL A 60 -13.56 14.15 5.12
CA VAL A 60 -14.00 13.40 3.96
C VAL A 60 -14.69 12.12 4.42
N THR A 61 -15.77 11.73 3.76
CA THR A 61 -16.41 10.42 3.95
C THR A 61 -16.58 9.73 2.60
N TRP A 62 -16.33 8.43 2.58
CA TRP A 62 -16.49 7.58 1.41
C TRP A 62 -17.51 6.48 1.69
N ASP A 63 -18.44 6.35 0.77
CA ASP A 63 -19.26 5.17 0.51
C ASP A 63 -18.67 4.56 -0.77
N LEU A 64 -17.97 3.43 -0.66
CA LEU A 64 -17.18 2.81 -1.72
C LEU A 64 -17.97 1.77 -2.50
N ASP A 65 -19.05 1.22 -1.94
CA ASP A 65 -19.87 0.18 -2.57
C ASP A 65 -21.28 0.63 -2.99
N GLY A 66 -21.68 1.83 -2.59
CA GLY A 66 -22.93 2.48 -2.95
C GLY A 66 -24.13 2.05 -2.11
N ASP A 67 -23.92 1.45 -0.94
CA ASP A 67 -24.99 1.02 -0.03
C ASP A 67 -25.58 2.16 0.82
N GLY A 68 -24.97 3.35 0.76
CA GLY A 68 -25.37 4.54 1.51
C GLY A 68 -24.82 4.64 2.92
N LEU A 69 -23.96 3.70 3.34
CA LEU A 69 -23.21 3.71 4.59
C LEU A 69 -21.79 4.25 4.35
N THR A 70 -21.11 4.65 5.42
CA THR A 70 -19.74 5.15 5.33
C THR A 70 -18.77 3.99 5.53
N ASP A 71 -17.96 3.70 4.52
CA ASP A 71 -16.90 2.69 4.59
C ASP A 71 -15.61 3.26 5.17
N ALA A 72 -15.32 4.53 4.88
CA ALA A 72 -14.14 5.21 5.37
C ALA A 72 -14.38 6.70 5.59
N SER A 73 -13.61 7.31 6.48
CA SER A 73 -13.58 8.76 6.66
C SER A 73 -12.18 9.26 6.97
N GLU A 74 -11.86 10.46 6.51
CA GLU A 74 -10.62 11.17 6.83
C GLU A 74 -10.96 12.48 7.56
N SER A 75 -10.17 12.81 8.58
CA SER A 75 -10.17 14.15 9.20
C SER A 75 -8.77 14.73 9.16
N ALA A 76 -8.59 15.81 8.42
CA ALA A 76 -7.35 16.55 8.31
C ALA A 76 -7.47 17.90 9.03
N VAL A 77 -6.54 18.18 9.94
CA VAL A 77 -6.49 19.38 10.76
C VAL A 77 -5.11 20.02 10.69
N VAL A 78 -5.06 21.33 10.47
CA VAL A 78 -3.87 22.16 10.62
C VAL A 78 -4.07 23.09 11.81
N ASP A 79 -3.25 22.96 12.84
CA ASP A 79 -3.36 23.80 14.02
C ASP A 79 -2.78 25.21 13.80
N ALA A 80 -2.94 26.09 14.80
CA ALA A 80 -2.43 27.46 14.71
C ALA A 80 -0.89 27.57 14.64
N SER A 81 -0.16 26.52 15.05
CA SER A 81 1.30 26.45 14.93
C SER A 81 1.75 26.02 13.52
N GLY A 82 0.84 25.44 12.72
CA GLY A 82 1.13 24.83 11.43
C GLY A 82 1.40 23.32 11.51
N ALA A 83 1.28 22.71 12.69
CA ALA A 83 1.33 21.27 12.83
C ALA A 83 0.09 20.64 12.18
N LYS A 84 0.27 19.47 11.57
CA LYS A 84 -0.78 18.77 10.83
C LYS A 84 -1.14 17.48 11.54
N ALA A 85 -2.43 17.14 11.57
CA ALA A 85 -2.93 15.84 11.98
C ALA A 85 -3.92 15.34 10.92
N VAL A 86 -3.73 14.11 10.43
CA VAL A 86 -4.65 13.43 9.53
C VAL A 86 -5.05 12.12 10.20
N THR A 87 -6.35 11.86 10.27
CA THR A 87 -6.89 10.62 10.85
C THR A 87 -7.81 9.95 9.84
N ASP A 88 -7.37 8.82 9.32
CA ASP A 88 -8.16 7.91 8.51
C ASP A 88 -8.86 6.90 9.42
N THR A 89 -10.15 6.69 9.22
CA THR A 89 -10.96 5.72 9.95
C THR A 89 -11.66 4.83 8.95
N TYR A 90 -11.55 3.52 9.14
CA TYR A 90 -12.23 2.52 8.34
C TYR A 90 -13.32 1.88 9.19
N TYR A 91 -14.51 1.77 8.63
CA TYR A 91 -15.67 1.20 9.30
C TYR A 91 -15.90 -0.24 8.88
N GLN A 92 -16.67 -0.95 9.69
CA GLN A 92 -17.23 -2.24 9.34
C GLN A 92 -18.45 -2.06 8.41
N PRO A 93 -18.98 -3.13 7.80
CA PRO A 93 -20.13 -3.04 6.89
C PRO A 93 -21.43 -2.48 7.49
N ASP A 94 -21.47 -2.19 8.79
CA ASP A 94 -22.59 -1.48 9.43
C ASP A 94 -22.48 0.05 9.31
N GLY A 95 -21.37 0.56 8.77
CA GLY A 95 -21.11 1.99 8.56
C GLY A 95 -20.85 2.80 9.82
N VAL A 96 -20.73 2.16 10.98
CA VAL A 96 -20.67 2.84 12.29
C VAL A 96 -19.58 2.27 13.17
N THR A 97 -19.40 0.96 13.20
CA THR A 97 -18.38 0.31 14.02
C THR A 97 -17.02 0.53 13.38
N VAL A 98 -16.07 1.10 14.12
CA VAL A 98 -14.69 1.28 13.64
C VAL A 98 -13.99 -0.07 13.54
N SER A 99 -13.43 -0.36 12.37
CA SER A 99 -12.54 -1.50 12.11
C SER A 99 -11.10 -1.14 12.47
N SER A 100 -10.62 -0.03 11.94
CA SER A 100 -9.26 0.46 12.18
C SER A 100 -9.15 1.98 12.02
N THR A 101 -8.08 2.54 12.56
CA THR A 101 -7.76 3.96 12.47
C THR A 101 -6.27 4.13 12.22
N VAL A 102 -5.92 5.07 11.35
CA VAL A 102 -4.54 5.50 11.10
C VAL A 102 -4.46 7.00 11.37
N THR A 103 -3.66 7.40 12.37
CA THR A 103 -3.45 8.80 12.70
C THR A 103 -2.02 9.20 12.39
N LYS A 104 -1.84 10.14 11.46
CA LYS A 104 -0.56 10.75 11.12
C LYS A 104 -0.49 12.16 11.67
N THR A 105 0.53 12.45 12.49
CA THR A 105 0.83 13.81 12.95
C THR A 105 2.18 14.25 12.44
N THR A 106 2.28 15.50 12.01
CA THR A 106 3.51 16.12 11.54
C THR A 106 3.71 17.42 12.30
N THR A 107 4.88 17.59 12.92
CA THR A 107 5.23 18.84 13.60
C THR A 107 5.27 20.02 12.64
N ALA A 108 5.01 21.24 13.12
CA ALA A 108 4.97 22.45 12.27
C ALA A 108 6.23 22.68 11.42
N ASN A 109 7.40 22.27 11.90
CA ASN A 109 8.66 22.36 11.16
C ASN A 109 8.91 21.18 10.19
N GLY A 110 7.97 20.26 10.05
CA GLY A 110 8.06 19.08 9.18
C GLY A 110 9.04 17.99 9.63
N ARG A 111 9.76 18.17 10.74
CA ARG A 111 10.88 17.29 11.11
C ARG A 111 10.46 15.97 11.72
N MET A 112 9.38 15.96 12.51
CA MET A 112 8.89 14.75 13.14
C MET A 112 7.53 14.39 12.55
N THR A 113 7.41 13.13 12.11
CA THR A 113 6.14 12.53 11.72
C THR A 113 5.89 11.33 12.61
N THR A 114 4.70 11.24 13.21
CA THR A 114 4.27 10.06 13.96
C THR A 114 3.06 9.45 13.27
N VAL A 115 3.07 8.14 13.02
CA VAL A 115 1.94 7.39 12.47
C VAL A 115 1.51 6.34 13.47
N SER A 116 0.30 6.43 13.99
CA SER A 116 -0.29 5.42 14.87
C SER A 116 -1.31 4.60 14.07
N ARG A 117 -1.20 3.28 14.11
CA ARG A 117 -2.19 2.36 13.52
C ARG A 117 -2.86 1.59 14.62
N THR A 118 -4.19 1.64 14.64
CA THR A 118 -4.99 0.91 15.61
C THR A 118 -5.98 -0.01 14.92
N ILE A 119 -6.07 -1.24 15.40
CA ILE A 119 -7.05 -2.23 14.94
C ILE A 119 -8.01 -2.47 16.10
N ALA A 120 -9.26 -2.06 15.96
CA ALA A 120 -10.22 -2.06 17.07
C ALA A 120 -10.44 -3.47 17.65
N ALA A 121 -10.53 -4.47 16.77
CA ALA A 121 -10.70 -5.88 17.15
C ALA A 121 -9.41 -6.54 17.68
N SER A 122 -8.23 -5.94 17.46
CA SER A 122 -6.95 -6.48 17.94
C SER A 122 -6.00 -5.37 18.45
N PRO A 123 -6.31 -4.74 19.59
CA PRO A 123 -5.51 -3.61 20.09
C PRO A 123 -4.05 -3.98 20.42
N ALA A 124 -3.76 -5.25 20.70
CA ALA A 124 -2.40 -5.74 20.91
C ALA A 124 -1.53 -5.69 19.65
N SER A 125 -2.15 -5.62 18.47
CA SER A 125 -1.47 -5.48 17.17
C SER A 125 -1.25 -4.03 16.76
N ASN A 126 -1.63 -3.06 17.60
CA ASN A 126 -1.42 -1.65 17.30
C ASN A 126 0.08 -1.33 17.19
N THR A 127 0.43 -0.44 16.28
CA THR A 127 1.80 0.03 16.12
C THR A 127 1.87 1.55 16.09
N THR A 128 3.02 2.07 16.50
CA THR A 128 3.35 3.50 16.37
C THR A 128 4.70 3.65 15.73
N GLU A 129 4.73 4.39 14.62
CA GLU A 129 5.92 4.73 13.89
C GLU A 129 6.30 6.18 14.13
N THR A 130 7.59 6.48 14.19
CA THR A 130 8.11 7.85 14.27
C THR A 130 9.28 8.03 13.32
N THR A 131 9.18 9.00 12.43
CA THR A 131 10.31 9.50 11.62
C THR A 131 10.76 10.83 12.20
N LEU A 132 12.07 10.99 12.41
CA LEU A 132 12.70 12.25 12.80
C LEU A 132 13.83 12.60 11.84
N TRP A 133 13.67 13.69 11.10
CA TRP A 133 14.69 14.21 10.18
C TRP A 133 15.73 15.07 10.90
N SER A 134 16.99 14.95 10.49
CA SER A 134 18.06 15.85 10.93
C SER A 134 17.78 17.29 10.46
N ALA A 135 18.18 18.27 11.27
CA ALA A 135 18.03 19.68 10.95
C ALA A 135 19.18 20.22 10.07
N ASP A 136 20.23 19.44 9.85
CA ASP A 136 21.46 19.83 9.14
C ASP A 136 21.34 19.84 7.61
N GLY A 137 20.20 19.38 7.06
CA GLY A 137 19.98 19.31 5.62
C GLY A 137 20.68 18.15 4.91
N SER A 138 21.31 17.22 5.63
CA SER A 138 21.99 16.04 5.07
C SER A 138 21.02 15.01 4.45
N GLY A 139 19.74 15.07 4.81
CA GLY A 139 18.78 14.00 4.53
C GLY A 139 18.84 12.85 5.54
N SER A 140 19.73 12.90 6.53
CA SER A 140 19.78 11.92 7.63
C SER A 140 18.47 11.92 8.42
N TYR A 141 18.05 10.74 8.89
CA TYR A 141 16.84 10.58 9.70
C TYR A 141 16.92 9.33 10.57
N SER A 142 16.08 9.28 11.60
CA SER A 142 15.79 8.05 12.32
C SER A 142 14.34 7.66 12.12
N TRP A 143 14.07 6.38 11.93
CA TRP A 143 12.74 5.79 11.93
C TRP A 143 12.63 4.74 13.04
N THR A 144 11.48 4.67 13.70
CA THR A 144 11.23 3.70 14.78
C THR A 144 9.80 3.20 14.66
N GLU A 145 9.60 1.90 14.81
CA GLU A 145 8.30 1.28 15.03
C GLU A 145 8.24 0.64 16.42
N LYS A 146 7.13 0.88 17.12
CA LYS A 146 6.84 0.31 18.43
C LYS A 146 5.53 -0.47 18.40
N ASP A 147 5.45 -1.49 19.25
CA ASP A 147 4.21 -2.22 19.53
C ASP A 147 3.27 -1.41 20.44
N ALA A 148 2.08 -1.98 20.70
CA ALA A 148 1.06 -1.39 21.57
C ALA A 148 1.52 -1.18 23.04
N SER A 149 2.56 -1.89 23.48
CA SER A 149 3.15 -1.77 24.82
C SER A 149 4.30 -0.75 24.86
N GLY A 150 4.68 -0.19 23.72
CA GLY A 150 5.79 0.76 23.58
C GLY A 150 7.16 0.09 23.42
N ASN A 151 7.23 -1.23 23.27
CA ASN A 151 8.49 -1.91 22.94
C ASN A 151 8.87 -1.60 21.49
N ILE A 152 10.15 -1.41 21.23
CA ILE A 152 10.65 -1.21 19.86
C ILE A 152 10.58 -2.55 19.13
N LEU A 153 9.97 -2.54 17.94
CA LEU A 153 9.96 -3.66 17.00
C LEU A 153 11.07 -3.51 15.97
N VAL A 154 11.22 -2.30 15.44
CA VAL A 154 12.25 -1.94 14.48
C VAL A 154 12.74 -0.52 14.75
N TYR A 155 14.04 -0.31 14.60
CA TYR A 155 14.67 1.00 14.62
C TYR A 155 15.67 1.08 13.48
N ALA A 156 15.64 2.16 12.71
CA ALA A 156 16.58 2.42 11.63
C ALA A 156 17.13 3.84 11.79
N ASN A 157 18.44 3.98 11.88
CA ASN A 157 19.12 5.27 11.89
C ASN A 157 19.92 5.42 10.61
N HIS A 158 19.52 6.37 9.77
CA HIS A 158 20.17 6.71 8.52
C HIS A 158 21.03 7.96 8.71
N THR A 159 22.34 7.80 8.56
CA THR A 159 23.33 8.88 8.64
C THR A 159 23.97 9.07 7.27
N ILE A 160 23.60 10.14 6.59
CA ILE A 160 24.07 10.43 5.23
C ILE A 160 25.24 11.40 5.27
N ASP A 161 26.36 11.00 4.68
CA ASP A 161 27.54 11.85 4.55
C ASP A 161 27.47 12.80 3.34
N GLN A 162 28.41 13.72 3.25
CA GLN A 162 28.49 14.70 2.16
C GLN A 162 28.69 14.08 0.76
N ASN A 163 29.08 12.81 0.68
CA ASN A 163 29.26 12.09 -0.58
C ASN A 163 28.00 11.31 -0.97
N GLY A 164 26.91 11.42 -0.21
CA GLY A 164 25.67 10.67 -0.44
C GLY A 164 25.80 9.20 -0.08
N ILE A 165 26.69 8.85 0.86
CA ILE A 165 26.73 7.51 1.45
C ILE A 165 25.87 7.51 2.70
N ASP A 166 24.93 6.58 2.75
CA ASP A 166 24.11 6.29 3.91
C ASP A 166 24.75 5.19 4.77
N TYR A 167 24.90 5.49 6.05
CA TYR A 167 25.29 4.56 7.10
C TYR A 167 24.05 4.26 7.91
N ILE A 168 23.60 3.00 7.85
CA ILE A 168 22.31 2.59 8.37
C ILE A 168 22.54 1.65 9.55
N ASP A 169 22.19 2.11 10.75
CA ASP A 169 22.13 1.26 11.94
C ASP A 169 20.70 0.71 12.05
N LEU A 170 20.52 -0.56 11.71
CA LEU A 170 19.21 -1.21 11.71
C LEU A 170 19.11 -2.20 12.87
N TRP A 171 18.14 -1.99 13.74
CA TRP A 171 17.76 -2.93 14.78
C TRP A 171 16.39 -3.53 14.46
N VAL A 172 16.29 -4.87 14.49
CA VAL A 172 15.06 -5.62 14.23
C VAL A 172 14.90 -6.67 15.32
N HIS A 173 13.84 -6.56 16.12
CA HIS A 173 13.44 -7.57 17.12
C HIS A 173 14.60 -8.11 17.99
N GLY A 174 15.49 -7.23 18.46
CA GLY A 174 16.63 -7.60 19.32
C GLY A 174 17.96 -7.78 18.60
N THR A 175 17.98 -7.75 17.26
CA THR A 175 19.20 -7.93 16.46
C THR A 175 19.60 -6.64 15.77
N GLU A 176 20.84 -6.20 15.98
CA GLU A 176 21.43 -5.03 15.33
C GLU A 176 22.30 -5.46 14.13
N VAL A 177 22.12 -4.78 13.00
CA VAL A 177 22.87 -4.98 11.75
C VAL A 177 23.14 -3.62 11.13
N ASN A 178 24.38 -3.43 10.68
CA ASN A 178 24.82 -2.16 10.08
C ASN A 178 24.99 -2.33 8.57
N TYR A 179 24.46 -1.38 7.81
CA TYR A 179 24.59 -1.33 6.36
C TYR A 179 25.28 -0.05 5.91
N ARG A 180 25.86 -0.11 4.71
CA ARG A 180 26.45 1.03 4.05
C ARG A 180 26.14 0.96 2.57
N ILE A 181 25.44 1.97 2.06
CA ILE A 181 24.95 2.02 0.69
C ILE A 181 24.94 3.48 0.22
N SER A 182 25.12 3.75 -1.08
CA SER A 182 24.89 5.12 -1.56
C SER A 182 23.40 5.39 -1.69
N VAL A 183 22.95 6.62 -1.39
CA VAL A 183 21.54 7.01 -1.46
C VAL A 183 20.93 6.72 -2.83
N ASP A 184 21.70 6.92 -3.90
CA ASP A 184 21.27 6.61 -5.27
C ASP A 184 21.07 5.10 -5.50
N GLN A 185 21.93 4.25 -4.93
CA GLN A 185 21.80 2.80 -5.03
C GLN A 185 20.64 2.31 -4.18
N GLU A 186 20.50 2.82 -2.96
CA GLU A 186 19.39 2.54 -2.07
C GLU A 186 18.04 2.85 -2.73
N ALA A 187 17.91 4.02 -3.36
CA ALA A 187 16.68 4.41 -4.06
C ALA A 187 16.35 3.49 -5.23
N ARG A 188 17.36 3.04 -6.00
CA ARG A 188 17.17 2.08 -7.10
C ARG A 188 16.78 0.69 -6.59
N ASP A 189 17.45 0.21 -5.57
CA ASP A 189 17.23 -1.12 -4.99
C ASP A 189 15.86 -1.19 -4.31
N LEU A 190 15.50 -0.17 -3.51
CA LEU A 190 14.19 -0.07 -2.90
C LEU A 190 13.07 -0.03 -3.94
N ALA A 191 13.28 0.62 -5.09
CA ALA A 191 12.31 0.59 -6.19
C ALA A 191 12.14 -0.82 -6.79
N GLN A 192 13.22 -1.60 -6.90
CA GLN A 192 13.15 -3.00 -7.34
C GLN A 192 12.44 -3.87 -6.29
N VAL A 193 12.77 -3.72 -5.01
CA VAL A 193 12.09 -4.40 -3.89
C VAL A 193 10.60 -4.08 -3.93
N SER A 194 10.22 -2.80 -4.05
CA SER A 194 8.82 -2.38 -4.15
C SER A 194 8.10 -2.99 -5.34
N SER A 195 8.80 -3.23 -6.46
CA SER A 195 8.23 -3.92 -7.63
C SER A 195 7.87 -5.38 -7.32
N ILE A 196 8.70 -6.07 -6.53
CA ILE A 196 8.43 -7.44 -6.10
C ILE A 196 7.21 -7.49 -5.19
N TYR A 197 7.12 -6.59 -4.19
CA TYR A 197 5.94 -6.49 -3.32
C TYR A 197 4.66 -6.22 -4.12
N ALA A 198 4.70 -5.24 -5.03
CA ALA A 198 3.55 -4.91 -5.87
C ALA A 198 3.14 -6.09 -6.74
N THR A 199 4.09 -6.73 -7.42
CA THR A 199 3.82 -7.87 -8.32
C THR A 199 3.26 -9.08 -7.57
N LEU A 200 3.86 -9.42 -6.43
CA LEU A 200 3.56 -10.66 -5.72
C LEU A 200 2.40 -10.54 -4.74
N LEU A 201 2.29 -9.41 -4.04
CA LEU A 201 1.28 -9.17 -3.01
C LEU A 201 0.18 -8.20 -3.44
N GLY A 202 0.31 -7.54 -4.59
CA GLY A 202 -0.70 -6.59 -5.09
C GLY A 202 -0.79 -5.29 -4.29
N ARG A 203 0.21 -5.01 -3.44
CA ARG A 203 0.23 -3.82 -2.56
C ARG A 203 1.59 -3.14 -2.53
N THR A 204 1.57 -1.90 -2.05
CA THR A 204 2.80 -1.17 -1.71
C THR A 204 3.43 -1.73 -0.43
N MET A 205 4.74 -1.55 -0.30
CA MET A 205 5.47 -1.89 0.93
C MET A 205 4.94 -1.11 2.13
N THR A 206 4.93 -1.76 3.30
CA THR A 206 4.73 -1.08 4.58
C THR A 206 5.98 -0.26 4.94
N PRO A 207 5.88 0.73 5.84
CA PRO A 207 7.05 1.49 6.27
C PRO A 207 8.16 0.59 6.85
N SER A 208 7.83 -0.41 7.66
CA SER A 208 8.80 -1.36 8.22
C SER A 208 9.52 -2.17 7.13
N GLU A 209 8.80 -2.57 6.07
CA GLU A 209 9.40 -3.24 4.91
C GLU A 209 10.35 -2.31 4.15
N THR A 210 10.04 -1.00 4.07
CA THR A 210 10.94 -0.02 3.43
C THR A 210 12.26 0.16 4.17
N GLN A 211 12.35 -0.24 5.43
CA GLN A 211 13.55 -0.16 6.26
C GLN A 211 14.30 -1.50 6.33
N THR A 212 13.57 -2.62 6.33
CA THR A 212 14.14 -3.95 6.62
C THR A 212 14.56 -4.76 5.39
N TRP A 213 14.28 -4.29 4.18
CA TRP A 213 14.68 -4.97 2.94
C TRP A 213 16.20 -5.12 2.79
N LEU A 214 17.00 -4.31 3.48
CA LEU A 214 18.47 -4.32 3.43
C LEU A 214 19.08 -5.69 3.75
N LYS A 215 18.36 -6.59 4.43
CA LYS A 215 18.79 -7.98 4.63
C LYS A 215 19.02 -8.76 3.33
N TYR A 216 18.45 -8.30 2.20
CA TYR A 216 18.67 -8.85 0.86
C TYR A 216 19.76 -8.13 0.08
N TYR A 217 20.36 -7.06 0.64
CA TYR A 217 21.51 -6.38 0.05
C TYR A 217 22.78 -7.15 0.43
N THR A 218 23.32 -7.89 -0.54
CA THR A 218 24.50 -8.74 -0.36
C THR A 218 25.75 -8.12 -0.97
N THR A 219 26.93 -8.70 -0.72
CA THR A 219 28.18 -8.30 -1.38
C THR A 219 28.14 -8.51 -2.91
N SER A 220 27.25 -9.38 -3.41
CA SER A 220 27.01 -9.61 -4.84
C SER A 220 25.91 -8.71 -5.43
N GLY A 221 25.33 -7.82 -4.63
CA GLY A 221 24.21 -6.96 -5.01
C GLY A 221 22.89 -7.41 -4.37
N LEU A 222 21.79 -6.83 -4.85
CA LEU A 222 20.44 -7.09 -4.34
C LEU A 222 19.94 -8.48 -4.76
N ASP A 223 19.62 -9.33 -3.79
CA ASP A 223 19.07 -10.67 -4.01
C ASP A 223 17.54 -10.66 -4.02
N LEU A 224 16.97 -10.27 -5.16
CA LEU A 224 15.51 -10.24 -5.36
C LEU A 224 14.86 -11.64 -5.37
N VAL A 225 15.63 -12.69 -5.69
CA VAL A 225 15.11 -14.06 -5.72
C VAL A 225 14.90 -14.57 -4.30
N HIS A 226 15.83 -14.25 -3.38
CA HIS A 226 15.66 -14.53 -1.96
C HIS A 226 14.46 -13.76 -1.39
N LEU A 227 14.32 -12.47 -1.70
CA LEU A 227 13.14 -11.69 -1.32
C LEU A 227 11.83 -12.33 -1.80
N ALA A 228 11.73 -12.65 -3.10
CA ALA A 228 10.51 -13.26 -3.65
C ALA A 228 10.23 -14.63 -3.02
N THR A 229 11.27 -15.39 -2.69
CA THR A 229 11.15 -16.68 -1.98
C THR A 229 10.59 -16.49 -0.57
N ASP A 230 11.11 -15.54 0.20
CA ASP A 230 10.61 -15.22 1.55
C ASP A 230 9.13 -14.79 1.50
N LEU A 231 8.75 -13.95 0.54
CA LEU A 231 7.37 -13.48 0.38
C LEU A 231 6.41 -14.61 -0.02
N LEU A 232 6.80 -15.51 -0.93
CA LEU A 232 6.00 -16.70 -1.29
C LEU A 232 5.75 -17.63 -0.09
N ASN A 233 6.65 -17.63 0.88
CA ASN A 233 6.54 -18.41 2.11
C ASN A 233 5.88 -17.64 3.26
N SER A 234 5.56 -16.36 3.08
CA SER A 234 4.99 -15.51 4.11
C SER A 234 3.53 -15.89 4.41
N THR A 235 3.11 -15.71 5.66
CA THR A 235 1.71 -15.94 6.05
C THR A 235 0.75 -15.03 5.27
N GLU A 236 1.15 -13.80 5.02
CA GLU A 236 0.37 -12.81 4.28
C GLU A 236 0.04 -13.28 2.86
N PHE A 237 1.03 -13.75 2.10
CA PHE A 237 0.79 -14.31 0.77
C PHE A 237 -0.30 -15.39 0.81
N TRP A 238 -0.29 -16.24 1.82
CA TRP A 238 -1.31 -17.29 1.98
C TRP A 238 -2.62 -16.83 2.62
N GLN A 239 -2.69 -15.67 3.25
CA GLN A 239 -3.93 -15.13 3.84
C GLN A 239 -4.69 -14.26 2.84
N ASP A 240 -4.01 -13.34 2.18
CA ASP A 240 -4.61 -12.43 1.20
C ASP A 240 -5.00 -13.15 -0.09
N PHE A 241 -4.28 -14.23 -0.42
CA PHE A 241 -4.54 -15.00 -1.62
C PHE A 241 -5.05 -16.43 -1.35
N GLY A 242 -4.92 -16.99 -0.14
CA GLY A 242 -5.21 -18.42 0.10
C GLY A 242 -6.68 -18.84 0.12
N ILE A 243 -7.64 -17.92 0.01
CA ILE A 243 -9.06 -18.26 -0.21
C ILE A 243 -9.37 -18.34 -1.73
N ALA A 244 -8.66 -17.55 -2.55
CA ALA A 244 -8.75 -17.59 -4.02
C ALA A 244 -7.84 -18.69 -4.61
N PHE A 245 -6.69 -18.94 -3.98
CA PHE A 245 -5.76 -19.97 -4.35
C PHE A 245 -6.13 -21.28 -3.66
N ARG A 246 -6.84 -22.16 -4.38
CA ARG A 246 -6.82 -23.58 -3.98
C ARG A 246 -5.36 -24.01 -3.91
N ARG A 247 -4.99 -24.81 -2.91
CA ARG A 247 -3.67 -25.45 -2.87
C ARG A 247 -3.51 -26.30 -4.13
N ASP A 248 -2.32 -26.29 -4.76
CA ASP A 248 -2.06 -27.22 -5.87
C ASP A 248 -2.32 -28.65 -5.36
N TYR A 249 -3.23 -29.36 -6.03
CA TYR A 249 -3.63 -30.71 -5.65
C TYR A 249 -2.45 -31.70 -5.66
N ARG A 250 -1.37 -31.36 -6.38
CA ARG A 250 -0.14 -32.15 -6.48
C ARG A 250 0.91 -31.75 -5.42
N ASN A 251 0.87 -30.53 -4.92
CA ASN A 251 1.75 -30.07 -3.85
C ASN A 251 1.06 -28.99 -3.00
N PRO A 252 0.58 -29.33 -1.79
CA PRO A 252 -0.18 -28.40 -0.96
C PRO A 252 0.63 -27.22 -0.41
N ASN A 253 1.96 -27.22 -0.63
CA ASN A 253 2.86 -26.14 -0.26
C ASN A 253 3.11 -25.15 -1.41
N LEU A 254 2.44 -25.32 -2.56
CA LEU A 254 2.52 -24.41 -3.70
C LEU A 254 1.13 -23.84 -4.05
N PRO A 255 1.10 -22.57 -4.49
CA PRO A 255 -0.13 -21.95 -4.96
C PRO A 255 -0.67 -22.70 -6.19
N ASP A 256 -1.99 -22.73 -6.40
CA ASP A 256 -2.54 -23.17 -7.68
C ASP A 256 -1.90 -22.35 -8.81
N PRO A 257 -1.22 -22.99 -9.77
CA PRO A 257 -0.38 -22.28 -10.74
C PRO A 257 -1.17 -21.37 -11.67
N TRP A 258 -2.44 -21.66 -11.95
CA TRP A 258 -3.29 -20.81 -12.79
C TRP A 258 -3.69 -19.53 -12.04
N THR A 259 -4.16 -19.69 -10.81
CA THR A 259 -4.53 -18.57 -9.95
C THR A 259 -3.32 -17.68 -9.65
N PHE A 260 -2.15 -18.29 -9.45
CA PHE A 260 -0.88 -17.60 -9.28
C PHE A 260 -0.54 -16.70 -10.46
N LEU A 261 -0.55 -17.29 -11.65
CA LEU A 261 -0.16 -16.58 -12.85
C LEU A 261 -1.09 -15.38 -13.09
N ASN A 262 -2.41 -15.57 -12.92
CA ASN A 262 -3.38 -14.48 -13.10
C ASN A 262 -3.14 -13.34 -12.10
N ALA A 263 -2.99 -13.64 -10.81
CA ALA A 263 -2.77 -12.63 -9.79
C ALA A 263 -1.49 -11.82 -10.06
N VAL A 264 -0.38 -12.50 -10.38
CA VAL A 264 0.91 -11.85 -10.69
C VAL A 264 0.79 -10.94 -11.90
N TYR A 265 0.06 -11.35 -12.96
CA TYR A 265 -0.13 -10.54 -14.16
C TYR A 265 -1.09 -9.36 -13.95
N GLU A 266 -2.16 -9.57 -13.19
CA GLU A 266 -3.09 -8.50 -12.83
C GLU A 266 -2.38 -7.45 -11.97
N ASN A 267 -1.61 -7.87 -10.99
CA ASN A 267 -0.83 -6.97 -10.13
C ASN A 267 0.24 -6.20 -10.91
N ALA A 268 0.97 -6.89 -11.80
CA ALA A 268 2.09 -6.30 -12.52
C ALA A 268 1.66 -5.44 -13.73
N PHE A 269 0.64 -5.88 -14.47
CA PHE A 269 0.26 -5.29 -15.76
C PHE A 269 -1.19 -4.80 -15.83
N GLY A 270 -2.02 -5.09 -14.83
CA GLY A 270 -3.46 -4.78 -14.87
C GLY A 270 -4.25 -5.61 -15.88
N ARG A 271 -3.74 -6.77 -16.29
CA ARG A 271 -4.39 -7.67 -17.26
C ARG A 271 -4.12 -9.13 -16.95
N LEU A 272 -4.94 -10.02 -17.50
CA LEU A 272 -4.65 -11.45 -17.55
C LEU A 272 -3.48 -11.78 -18.49
N PRO A 273 -2.78 -12.91 -18.26
CA PRO A 273 -1.74 -13.38 -19.16
C PRO A 273 -2.31 -13.72 -20.55
N SER A 274 -1.48 -13.60 -21.58
CA SER A 274 -1.77 -14.12 -22.91
C SER A 274 -1.47 -15.61 -22.99
N ILE A 275 -2.06 -16.30 -23.97
CA ILE A 275 -1.83 -17.75 -24.22
C ILE A 275 -0.33 -18.06 -24.35
N ASN A 276 0.47 -17.17 -24.95
CA ASN A 276 1.91 -17.39 -25.09
C ASN A 276 2.65 -17.28 -23.75
N GLU A 277 2.25 -16.32 -22.91
CA GLU A 277 2.79 -16.13 -21.55
C GLU A 277 2.41 -17.30 -20.64
N GLU A 278 1.16 -17.78 -20.73
CA GLU A 278 0.70 -18.99 -20.05
C GLU A 278 1.54 -20.21 -20.45
N ASN A 279 1.68 -20.47 -21.75
CA ASN A 279 2.47 -21.61 -22.23
C ASN A 279 3.91 -21.54 -21.73
N THR A 280 4.54 -20.36 -21.79
CA THR A 280 5.91 -20.14 -21.30
C THR A 280 6.02 -20.44 -19.80
N PHE A 281 5.05 -19.96 -19.00
CA PHE A 281 5.01 -20.25 -17.57
C PHE A 281 4.84 -21.74 -17.30
N PHE A 282 3.87 -22.41 -17.94
CA PHE A 282 3.59 -23.82 -17.71
C PHE A 282 4.68 -24.77 -18.21
N GLU A 283 5.47 -24.38 -19.21
CA GLU A 283 6.69 -25.10 -19.60
C GLU A 283 7.74 -25.06 -18.49
N ARG A 284 7.93 -23.89 -17.86
CA ARG A 284 8.90 -23.68 -16.77
C ARG A 284 8.43 -24.24 -15.42
N TYR A 285 7.11 -24.28 -15.20
CA TYR A 285 6.48 -24.78 -13.99
C TYR A 285 6.56 -26.32 -13.87
N ARG A 286 6.78 -27.05 -14.97
CA ARG A 286 6.84 -28.52 -14.99
C ARG A 286 8.16 -29.05 -14.42
N GLY A 287 8.21 -29.13 -13.09
CA GLY A 287 9.33 -29.69 -12.32
C GLY A 287 9.47 -28.94 -11.01
N SER A 288 8.86 -29.48 -9.95
CA SER A 288 8.77 -28.95 -8.59
C SER A 288 9.91 -28.00 -8.18
N HIS A 289 9.62 -26.78 -7.70
CA HIS A 289 10.25 -26.05 -6.56
C HIS A 289 9.76 -24.59 -6.47
N ALA A 290 9.91 -23.95 -5.30
CA ALA A 290 9.60 -22.54 -5.06
C ALA A 290 10.56 -21.56 -5.77
N LEU A 291 11.80 -21.99 -6.04
CA LEU A 291 12.83 -21.19 -6.72
C LEU A 291 12.43 -20.80 -8.17
N PRO A 292 11.89 -21.70 -9.01
CA PRO A 292 11.29 -21.32 -10.30
C PRO A 292 10.23 -20.22 -10.21
N LEU A 293 9.37 -20.24 -9.18
CA LEU A 293 8.33 -19.23 -8.99
C LEU A 293 8.94 -17.87 -8.57
N ALA A 294 9.88 -17.88 -7.64
CA ALA A 294 10.60 -16.67 -7.25
C ALA A 294 11.32 -16.02 -8.43
N ASN A 295 12.04 -16.80 -9.24
CA ASN A 295 12.69 -16.31 -10.46
C ASN A 295 11.66 -15.73 -11.45
N PHE A 296 10.53 -16.41 -11.64
CA PHE A 296 9.48 -15.92 -12.52
C PHE A 296 8.90 -14.58 -12.07
N VAL A 297 8.62 -14.42 -10.77
CA VAL A 297 8.15 -13.15 -10.19
C VAL A 297 9.16 -12.03 -10.45
N VAL A 298 10.45 -12.30 -10.24
CA VAL A 298 11.51 -11.32 -10.49
C VAL A 298 11.54 -10.92 -11.96
N GLU A 299 11.46 -11.87 -12.89
CA GLU A 299 11.40 -11.57 -14.33
C GLU A 299 10.18 -10.70 -14.69
N ILE A 300 8.99 -11.04 -14.18
CA ILE A 300 7.77 -10.25 -14.42
C ILE A 300 7.90 -8.84 -13.85
N ALA A 301 8.35 -8.71 -12.60
CA ALA A 301 8.50 -7.42 -11.93
C ALA A 301 9.53 -6.50 -12.61
N GLN A 302 10.56 -7.08 -13.25
CA GLN A 302 11.54 -6.33 -14.04
C GLN A 302 10.95 -5.83 -15.36
N VAL A 303 10.09 -6.62 -16.01
CA VAL A 303 9.44 -6.26 -17.28
C VAL A 303 8.30 -5.26 -17.08
N ALA A 304 7.55 -5.39 -15.99
CA ALA A 304 6.38 -4.58 -15.68
C ALA A 304 6.69 -3.08 -15.55
N ASN A 305 7.95 -2.71 -15.31
CA ASN A 305 8.43 -1.34 -15.08
C ASN A 305 7.50 -0.58 -14.11
N PRO A 306 7.74 -0.61 -12.79
CA PRO A 306 6.85 -0.05 -11.77
C PRO A 306 6.67 1.49 -11.83
N ALA A 307 7.23 2.17 -12.84
CA ALA A 307 6.97 3.57 -13.14
C ALA A 307 5.47 3.92 -13.25
N GLY A 308 4.58 2.95 -13.47
CA GLY A 308 3.12 3.11 -13.50
C GLY A 308 2.44 3.33 -12.14
N TRP A 309 3.11 3.09 -11.00
CA TRP A 309 2.55 3.41 -9.67
C TRP A 309 2.78 4.87 -9.25
N ARG A 310 3.51 5.65 -10.07
CA ARG A 310 3.36 7.11 -10.06
C ARG A 310 2.01 7.41 -10.69
N THR A 311 0.98 7.60 -9.85
CA THR A 311 -0.25 8.44 -10.00
C THR A 311 -1.50 7.80 -9.37
N LEU A 312 -1.40 7.14 -8.20
CA LEU A 312 -2.56 7.00 -7.28
C LEU A 312 -2.21 7.17 -5.78
N VAL A 313 -0.95 7.36 -5.41
CA VAL A 313 -0.53 7.73 -4.03
C VAL A 313 -0.12 9.22 -3.95
N SER A 314 -0.62 10.06 -4.86
CA SER A 314 -0.40 11.51 -4.80
C SER A 314 -1.34 12.25 -3.85
N THR A 315 -2.24 11.57 -3.15
CA THR A 315 -3.05 12.22 -2.10
C THR A 315 -2.39 12.18 -0.72
N PHE A 316 -1.29 11.43 -0.53
CA PHE A 316 -0.57 11.37 0.77
C PHE A 316 0.72 12.19 0.85
N LYS A 317 0.98 13.08 -0.13
CA LYS A 317 2.00 14.13 -0.02
C LYS A 317 1.48 15.46 -0.57
N GLN A 318 0.81 16.23 0.28
CA GLN A 318 1.06 17.66 0.54
C GLN A 318 0.37 18.10 1.85
#